data_AF-A0A7W1Q8N4-F1
#
_entry.id   AF-A0A7W1Q8N4-F1
#
_cell.length_a   1.000
_cell.length_b   1.000
_cell.length_c   1.000
_cell.angle_alpha   90.00
_cell.angle_beta   90.00
_cell.angle_gamma   90.00
#
_symmetry.space_group_name_H-M   'P 1'
#
loop_
_entity.id
_entity.type
_entity.pdbx_description
1 polymer ?
#
loop_
_entity_poly.entity_id
_entity_poly.type
_entity_poly.pdbx_seq_one_letter_code
_entity_poly.pdbx_strand_id
1 'polypeptide(L)'
;MTAAVRTASGTYVVDLEAEEVLGAGEDFEPARISVELPRVVAATASGATVVAVVDRRPPLAISNDAGSTWREAGGGLPAGFAIAIDDDNPDLMLFAARNRLYLSENGGVFWRSLVPELPEIQAVAFL
;
A
#
# COMPACT_ATOMS: atom_id res chain seq x y z
N MET A 1 -9.58 0.24 12.27
CA MET A 1 -8.80 1.12 11.36
C MET A 1 -9.37 1.00 9.96
N THR A 2 -9.56 2.10 9.23
CA THR A 2 -10.25 2.07 7.93
C THR A 2 -9.37 2.49 6.76
N ALA A 3 -9.66 1.95 5.59
CA ALA A 3 -9.05 2.39 4.33
C ALA A 3 -10.09 2.49 3.22
N ALA A 4 -9.86 3.43 2.30
CA ALA A 4 -10.52 3.49 1.02
C ALA A 4 -9.74 2.64 0.00
N VAL A 5 -10.46 1.81 -0.75
CA VAL A 5 -9.90 0.92 -1.76
C VAL A 5 -10.63 1.16 -3.07
N ARG A 6 -9.93 1.82 -4.01
CA ARG A 6 -10.46 2.08 -5.35
C ARG A 6 -10.20 0.87 -6.23
N THR A 7 -11.26 0.37 -6.86
CA THR A 7 -11.21 -0.80 -7.74
C THR A 7 -11.78 -0.45 -9.12
N ALA A 8 -11.71 -1.39 -10.07
CA ALA A 8 -12.32 -1.22 -11.39
C ALA A 8 -13.86 -1.06 -11.35
N SER A 9 -14.52 -1.42 -10.24
CA SER A 9 -15.98 -1.35 -10.08
C SER A 9 -16.46 -0.21 -9.15
N GLY A 10 -15.54 0.58 -8.60
CA GLY A 10 -15.83 1.68 -7.68
C GLY A 10 -14.93 1.66 -6.44
N THR A 11 -15.16 2.60 -5.54
CA THR A 11 -14.42 2.68 -4.28
C THR A 11 -15.19 2.02 -3.15
N TYR A 12 -14.48 1.29 -2.28
CA TYR A 12 -15.03 0.63 -1.10
C TYR A 12 -14.29 1.07 0.16
N VAL A 13 -15.03 1.18 1.27
CA VAL A 13 -14.43 1.35 2.60
C VAL A 13 -14.23 -0.02 3.23
N VAL A 14 -13.03 -0.28 3.73
CA VAL A 14 -12.66 -1.54 4.37
C VAL A 14 -12.19 -1.27 5.79
N ASP A 15 -12.73 -2.00 6.76
CA ASP A 15 -12.16 -2.10 8.09
C ASP A 15 -11.02 -3.13 8.06
N LEU A 16 -9.80 -2.68 8.31
CA LEU A 16 -8.58 -3.50 8.23
C LEU A 16 -8.35 -4.36 9.49
N GLU A 17 -9.03 -4.02 10.58
CA GLU A 17 -8.95 -4.74 11.85
C GLU A 17 -10.03 -5.81 11.94
N ALA A 18 -11.28 -5.44 11.61
CA ALA A 18 -12.38 -6.40 11.50
C ALA A 18 -12.31 -7.25 10.22
N GLU A 19 -11.49 -6.83 9.25
CA GLU A 19 -11.33 -7.47 7.94
C GLU A 19 -12.67 -7.57 7.18
N GLU A 20 -13.42 -6.48 7.17
CA GLU A 20 -14.77 -6.39 6.59
C GLU A 20 -14.88 -5.22 5.60
N VAL A 21 -15.60 -5.44 4.50
CA VAL A 21 -15.97 -4.37 3.56
C VAL A 21 -17.22 -3.68 4.08
N LEU A 22 -17.09 -2.43 4.54
CA LEU A 22 -18.17 -1.67 5.15
C LEU A 22 -19.20 -1.13 4.15
N GLY A 23 -18.81 -1.02 2.87
CA GLY A 23 -19.67 -0.57 1.79
C GLY A 23 -18.95 0.28 0.75
N ALA A 24 -19.73 1.02 -0.03
CA ALA A 24 -19.19 1.99 -1.00
C ALA A 24 -18.50 3.16 -0.28
N GLY A 25 -17.38 3.59 -0.83
CA GLY A 25 -16.66 4.79 -0.42
C GLY A 25 -16.72 5.88 -1.49
N GLU A 26 -16.32 7.08 -1.12
CA GLU A 26 -16.12 8.17 -2.07
C GLU A 26 -14.84 7.92 -2.88
N ASP A 27 -14.84 8.32 -4.16
CA ASP A 27 -13.63 8.28 -4.96
C ASP A 27 -12.56 9.22 -4.41
N PHE A 28 -11.30 8.80 -4.51
CA PHE A 28 -10.15 9.54 -4.02
C PHE A 28 -8.98 9.43 -4.99
N GLU A 29 -8.04 10.36 -4.89
CA GLU A 29 -6.74 10.24 -5.54
C GLU A 29 -5.67 9.87 -4.50
N PRO A 30 -4.93 8.77 -4.70
CA PRO A 30 -3.89 8.36 -3.75
C PRO A 30 -2.71 9.34 -3.79
N ALA A 31 -2.07 9.54 -2.64
CA ALA A 31 -0.78 10.21 -2.57
C ALA A 31 0.23 9.46 -3.43
N ARG A 32 0.89 10.19 -4.35
CA ARG A 32 1.90 9.64 -5.25
C ARG A 32 3.08 10.58 -5.33
N ILE A 33 4.29 10.02 -5.23
CA ILE A 33 5.53 10.75 -5.46
C ILE A 33 6.37 10.06 -6.54
N SER A 34 7.31 10.81 -7.11
CA SER A 34 8.32 10.27 -8.03
C SER A 34 9.60 9.96 -7.26
N VAL A 35 10.23 8.83 -7.57
CA VAL A 35 11.49 8.39 -6.96
C VAL A 35 12.44 7.90 -8.05
N GLU A 36 13.74 8.07 -7.84
CA GLU A 36 14.79 7.69 -8.81
C GLU A 36 15.16 6.19 -8.73
N LEU A 37 14.16 5.33 -8.69
CA LEU A 37 14.35 3.88 -8.76
C LEU A 37 13.95 3.36 -10.14
N PRO A 38 14.63 2.32 -10.66
CA PRO A 38 14.19 1.66 -11.88
C PRO A 38 12.90 0.88 -11.64
N ARG A 39 12.01 0.86 -12.65
CA ARG A 39 10.80 0.02 -12.70
C ARG A 39 9.81 0.28 -11.56
N VAL A 40 9.62 1.54 -11.18
CA VAL A 40 8.64 1.96 -10.18
C VAL A 40 7.22 1.86 -10.76
N VAL A 41 6.33 1.22 -10.01
CA VAL A 41 4.89 1.10 -10.31
C VAL A 41 4.11 2.18 -9.56
N ALA A 42 4.41 2.36 -8.28
CA ALA A 42 3.83 3.37 -7.41
C ALA A 42 4.82 3.74 -6.32
N ALA A 43 4.75 4.95 -5.78
CA ALA A 43 5.49 5.34 -4.59
C ALA A 43 4.70 6.36 -3.77
N THR A 44 4.83 6.28 -2.45
CA THR A 44 4.23 7.19 -1.49
C THR A 44 5.21 7.48 -0.36
N ALA A 45 4.93 8.51 0.45
CA ALA A 45 5.78 8.90 1.57
C ALA A 45 4.97 9.43 2.75
N SER A 46 5.49 9.20 3.96
CA SER A 46 5.08 9.89 5.18
C SER A 46 6.35 10.31 5.93
N GLY A 47 6.53 11.62 6.13
CA GLY A 47 7.76 12.20 6.65
C GLY A 47 8.99 11.80 5.82
N ALA A 48 9.99 11.21 6.49
CA ALA A 48 11.20 10.69 5.82
C ALA A 48 11.04 9.26 5.29
N THR A 49 9.94 8.58 5.60
CA THR A 49 9.70 7.22 5.13
C THR A 49 9.09 7.26 3.74
N VAL A 50 9.75 6.59 2.79
CA VAL A 50 9.28 6.44 1.42
C VAL A 50 9.12 4.96 1.12
N VAL A 51 8.01 4.58 0.50
CA VAL A 51 7.78 3.21 0.03
C VAL A 51 7.49 3.24 -1.46
N ALA A 52 8.23 2.44 -2.22
CA ALA A 52 8.04 2.25 -3.65
C ALA A 52 7.66 0.80 -3.96
N VAL A 53 6.60 0.62 -4.73
CA VAL A 53 6.27 -0.64 -5.41
C VAL A 53 7.10 -0.70 -6.69
N VAL A 54 7.83 -1.79 -6.88
CA VAL A 54 8.70 -2.01 -8.04
C VAL A 54 8.31 -3.29 -8.76
N ASP A 55 8.40 -3.27 -10.09
CA ASP A 55 8.11 -4.43 -10.94
C ASP A 55 9.27 -5.45 -10.91
N ARG A 56 9.57 -6.00 -9.74
CA ARG A 56 10.59 -7.04 -9.52
C ARG A 56 10.29 -7.79 -8.23
N ARG A 57 11.14 -8.75 -7.86
CA ARG A 57 11.08 -9.40 -6.54
C ARG A 57 12.34 -9.07 -5.72
N PRO A 58 12.19 -8.75 -4.42
CA PRO A 58 10.91 -8.52 -3.75
C PRO A 58 10.24 -7.21 -4.25
N PRO A 59 8.91 -7.06 -4.13
CA PRO A 59 8.13 -6.05 -4.86
C PRO A 59 8.13 -4.66 -4.20
N LEU A 60 8.84 -4.48 -3.08
CA LEU A 60 8.92 -3.20 -2.39
C LEU A 60 10.38 -2.76 -2.20
N ALA A 61 10.60 -1.46 -2.28
CA ALA A 61 11.77 -0.78 -1.77
C ALA A 61 11.31 0.25 -0.72
N ILE A 62 11.96 0.27 0.43
CA ILE A 62 11.64 1.21 1.53
C ILE A 62 12.88 2.05 1.83
N SER A 63 12.68 3.35 1.97
CA SER A 63 13.67 4.30 2.47
C SER A 63 13.14 4.90 3.77
N ASN A 64 14.04 5.17 4.72
CA ASN A 64 13.74 5.89 5.96
C ASN A 64 14.51 7.21 6.07
N ASP A 65 15.07 7.67 4.95
CA ASP A 65 15.92 8.87 4.82
C ASP A 65 15.56 9.69 3.57
N ALA A 66 14.25 9.81 3.32
CA ALA A 66 13.65 10.59 2.24
C ALA A 66 14.12 10.19 0.82
N GLY A 67 14.41 8.90 0.62
CA GLY A 67 14.84 8.34 -0.66
C GLY A 67 16.35 8.37 -0.90
N SER A 68 17.16 8.73 0.11
CA SER A 68 18.63 8.76 -0.02
C SER A 68 19.22 7.35 -0.09
N THR A 69 18.72 6.43 0.74
CA THR A 69 19.08 5.01 0.72
C THR A 69 17.84 4.14 0.75
N TRP A 70 17.96 2.93 0.20
CA TRP A 70 16.83 2.01 -0.01
C TRP A 70 17.18 0.60 0.45
N ARG A 71 16.25 -0.02 1.16
CA ARG A 71 16.27 -1.46 1.46
C ARG A 71 15.19 -2.18 0.68
N GLU A 72 15.47 -3.40 0.27
CA GLU A 72 14.47 -4.28 -0.33
C GLU A 72 13.51 -4.81 0.76
N ALA A 73 12.21 -4.89 0.44
CA ALA A 73 11.17 -5.32 1.37
C ALA A 73 10.04 -6.06 0.64
N GLY A 74 9.12 -6.67 1.38
CA GLY A 74 7.99 -7.39 0.81
C GLY A 74 8.32 -8.83 0.36
N GLY A 75 9.31 -9.47 0.98
CA GLY A 75 9.58 -10.89 0.74
C GLY A 75 8.32 -11.73 0.98
N GLY A 76 7.90 -12.52 -0.02
CA GLY A 76 6.68 -13.32 0.03
C GLY A 76 5.41 -12.59 -0.45
N LEU A 77 5.45 -11.27 -0.66
CA LEU A 77 4.34 -10.57 -1.31
C LEU A 77 4.24 -10.91 -2.80
N PRO A 78 3.03 -10.92 -3.37
CA PRO A 78 2.83 -11.00 -4.81
C PRO A 78 3.25 -9.71 -5.51
N ALA A 79 3.13 -9.65 -6.84
CA ALA A 79 3.25 -8.40 -7.56
C ALA A 79 2.19 -7.39 -7.09
N GLY A 80 2.62 -6.17 -6.82
CA GLY A 80 1.79 -5.09 -6.30
C GLY A 80 1.45 -4.04 -7.34
N PHE A 81 0.37 -3.31 -7.07
CA PHE A 81 -0.12 -2.22 -7.93
C PHE A 81 -0.24 -0.89 -7.17
N ALA A 82 -0.51 -0.94 -5.88
CA ALA A 82 -0.64 0.24 -5.04
C ALA A 82 -0.09 0.01 -3.63
N ILE A 83 0.28 1.11 -2.98
CA ILE A 83 0.77 1.17 -1.62
C ILE A 83 0.25 2.47 -0.98
N ALA A 84 -0.15 2.39 0.28
CA ALA A 84 -0.42 3.52 1.15
C ALA A 84 0.41 3.40 2.43
N ILE A 85 0.77 4.54 3.01
CA ILE A 85 1.39 4.68 4.31
C ILE A 85 0.51 5.62 5.12
N ASP A 86 0.34 5.35 6.41
CA ASP A 86 -0.40 6.25 7.29
C ASP A 86 0.46 7.50 7.57
N ASP A 87 -0.16 8.67 7.48
CA ASP A 87 0.54 9.95 7.59
C ASP A 87 1.01 10.23 9.04
N ASP A 88 0.26 9.75 10.04
CA ASP A 88 0.57 9.94 11.46
C ASP A 88 1.44 8.80 12.01
N ASN A 89 1.37 7.60 11.42
CA ASN A 89 2.12 6.43 11.85
C ASN A 89 2.72 5.64 10.65
N PRO A 90 3.95 5.97 10.23
CA PRO A 90 4.64 5.30 9.12
C PRO A 90 4.84 3.78 9.26
N ASP A 91 4.64 3.21 10.45
CA ASP A 91 4.69 1.75 10.62
C ASP A 91 3.46 1.04 10.01
N LEU A 92 2.35 1.78 9.85
CA LEU A 92 1.14 1.30 9.20
C LEU A 92 1.24 1.49 7.69
N MET A 93 1.24 0.37 6.97
CA MET A 93 1.34 0.36 5.52
C MET A 93 0.33 -0.62 4.93
N LEU A 94 -0.38 -0.18 3.89
CA LEU A 94 -1.36 -1.00 3.18
C LEU A 94 -0.89 -1.24 1.75
N PHE A 95 -0.58 -2.48 1.44
CA PHE A 95 -0.14 -2.92 0.12
C PHE A 95 -1.28 -3.62 -0.62
N ALA A 96 -1.49 -3.26 -1.89
CA ALA A 96 -2.48 -3.88 -2.74
C ALA A 96 -1.83 -4.71 -3.85
N ALA A 97 -2.14 -6.00 -3.85
CA ALA A 97 -2.03 -6.84 -5.04
C ALA A 97 -3.26 -6.67 -5.93
N ARG A 98 -3.40 -7.49 -6.98
CA ARG A 98 -4.51 -7.38 -7.93
C ARG A 98 -5.89 -7.43 -7.27
N ASN A 99 -6.05 -8.29 -6.26
CA ASN A 99 -7.36 -8.58 -5.66
C ASN A 99 -7.32 -8.79 -4.15
N ARG A 100 -6.15 -8.58 -3.52
CA ARG A 100 -5.96 -8.81 -2.09
C ARG A 100 -5.13 -7.70 -1.48
N LEU A 101 -5.51 -7.33 -0.27
CA LEU A 101 -4.81 -6.36 0.57
C LEU A 101 -3.85 -7.08 1.52
N TYR A 102 -2.76 -6.40 1.84
CA TYR A 102 -1.79 -6.81 2.82
C TYR A 102 -1.49 -5.64 3.74
N LEU A 103 -1.58 -5.88 5.05
CA LEU A 103 -1.28 -4.88 6.06
C LEU A 103 0.08 -5.17 6.70
N SER A 104 0.86 -4.12 6.89
CA SER A 104 1.99 -4.10 7.80
C SER A 104 1.72 -3.11 8.92
N GLU A 105 2.09 -3.50 10.15
CA GLU A 105 1.96 -2.68 11.36
C GLU A 105 3.33 -2.47 12.02
N ASN A 106 4.41 -2.66 11.26
CA ASN A 106 5.80 -2.54 11.71
C ASN A 106 6.74 -2.07 10.59
N GLY A 107 6.29 -1.12 9.78
CA GLY A 107 7.15 -0.45 8.80
C GLY A 107 7.57 -1.34 7.64
N GLY A 108 6.70 -2.28 7.25
CA GLY A 108 6.93 -3.17 6.12
C GLY A 108 7.91 -4.32 6.39
N VAL A 109 8.22 -4.60 7.67
CA VAL A 109 9.05 -5.75 8.06
C VAL A 109 8.26 -7.06 7.92
N PHE A 110 7.04 -7.09 8.43
CA PHE A 110 6.10 -8.20 8.27
C PHE A 110 4.80 -7.74 7.64
N TRP A 111 4.22 -8.61 6.82
CA TRP A 111 2.97 -8.38 6.11
C TRP A 111 2.02 -9.53 6.36
N ARG A 112 0.78 -9.22 6.70
CA ARG A 112 -0.32 -10.20 6.78
C ARG A 112 -1.31 -9.94 5.65
N SER A 113 -1.79 -11.00 5.01
CA SER A 113 -2.88 -10.90 4.05
C SER A 113 -4.19 -10.65 4.78
N LEU A 114 -5.04 -9.76 4.24
CA LEU A 114 -6.40 -9.56 4.73
C LEU A 114 -7.36 -10.51 4.01
N VAL A 115 -8.44 -10.89 4.70
CA VAL A 115 -9.50 -11.77 4.18
C VAL A 115 -10.29 -11.15 3.02
N PRO A 116 -10.70 -9.87 3.03
CA PRO A 116 -11.46 -9.27 1.94
C PRO A 116 -10.75 -9.39 0.58
N GLU A 117 -11.48 -9.93 -0.39
CA GLU A 117 -11.09 -9.90 -1.80
C GLU A 117 -11.89 -8.83 -2.53
N LEU A 118 -11.18 -8.00 -3.31
CA LEU A 118 -11.76 -6.90 -4.05
C LEU A 118 -11.39 -7.01 -5.55
N PRO A 119 -12.30 -6.67 -6.47
CA PRO A 119 -12.09 -6.91 -7.89
C PRO A 119 -11.17 -5.87 -8.53
N GLU A 120 -9.95 -6.25 -8.90
CA GLU A 120 -9.01 -5.38 -9.64
C GLU A 120 -8.74 -4.04 -8.92
N ILE A 121 -8.02 -4.13 -7.81
CA ILE A 121 -7.63 -2.98 -6.99
C ILE A 121 -6.66 -2.08 -7.78
N GLN A 122 -6.92 -0.79 -7.75
CA GLN A 122 -6.16 0.24 -8.49
C GLN A 122 -5.48 1.25 -7.57
N ALA A 123 -6.07 1.56 -6.42
CA ALA A 123 -5.47 2.46 -5.42
C ALA A 123 -5.97 2.13 -4.01
N VAL A 124 -5.18 2.53 -3.02
CA VAL A 124 -5.50 2.43 -1.59
C VAL A 124 -5.11 3.71 -0.87
N ALA A 125 -5.83 4.07 0.18
CA ALA A 125 -5.50 5.15 1.11
C ALA A 125 -6.07 4.84 2.50
N PHE A 126 -5.38 5.27 3.56
CA PHE A 126 -5.94 5.27 4.91
C PHE A 126 -6.98 6.39 5.05
N LEU A 127 -7.95 6.21 5.97
CA LEU A 127 -9.04 7.14 6.27
C LEU A 127 -9.03 7.54 7.74
#